data_AF-A0A135TDF5-F1
#
_entry.id   AF-A0A135TDF5-F1
#
_cell.length_a   1.000
_cell.length_b   1.000
_cell.length_c   1.000
_cell.angle_alpha   90.00
_cell.angle_beta   90.00
_cell.angle_gamma   90.00
#
_symmetry.space_group_name_H-M   'P 1'
#
loop_
_entity.id
_entity.type
_entity.pdbx_description
1 polymer ?
#
loop_
_entity_poly.entity_id
_entity_poly.type
_entity_poly.pdbx_seq_one_letter_code
_entity_poly.pdbx_strand_id
1 'polypeptide(L)'
;MKASILLSGALVSLATAAIPSGPAKTYAACQKKTCNNPFEGCPPDTLFVSKTSKHANFTTIQDAIASLPHDTTAHTILIAPGIYVEQLNVTRPGPLTLLGMTDAPGTGTSYSASGNATAGNARNEVQVLFNATNHNVRFPDNAYTSVLSVGPTLNATLTGSGPTGFPVPADTPFGCVDFRAYNIDFRNDEYPYSNGPAHAVGVSRANAGFYSCGLYGWQDTLYVGKLGNAYFYDNVIAGQTDFLYGFGTAYIEKSTLSLRNCGGGITAWKGTNTTFENKYGVYISDSQVLAANASVAPTIRGACALGRPWNAQHRSIFMQSFFDASIKPQGYIEWQASEPRVNNYTFMAVYDDRGPGWTPEQMKASNVTIVLDDAGAAPYREPKDVFQTPEGEFGFVSWVDQSVLRS
;
A
#
# COMPACT_ATOMS: atom_id res chain seq x y z
N MET A 1 51.44 -33.84 -18.46
CA MET A 1 50.17 -34.00 -17.71
C MET A 1 49.60 -32.62 -17.44
N LYS A 2 48.54 -32.23 -18.16
CA LYS A 2 47.79 -30.98 -17.92
C LYS A 2 46.54 -31.37 -17.14
N ALA A 3 46.39 -30.83 -15.93
CA ALA A 3 45.18 -31.01 -15.13
C ALA A 3 44.22 -29.84 -15.42
N SER A 4 43.07 -30.16 -16.00
CA SER A 4 41.98 -29.22 -16.24
C SER A 4 41.28 -28.92 -14.91
N ILE A 5 41.16 -27.63 -14.59
CA ILE A 5 40.29 -27.13 -13.52
C ILE A 5 38.88 -27.00 -14.11
N LEU A 6 37.95 -27.82 -13.64
CA LEU A 6 36.52 -27.68 -13.93
C LEU A 6 35.88 -26.76 -12.90
N LEU A 7 35.54 -25.53 -13.32
CA LEU A 7 34.63 -24.65 -12.61
C LEU A 7 33.23 -25.28 -12.62
N SER A 8 32.77 -25.78 -11.46
CA SER A 8 31.36 -26.06 -11.25
C SER A 8 30.64 -24.77 -10.87
N GLY A 9 30.14 -24.05 -11.88
CA GLY A 9 29.19 -22.97 -11.68
C GLY A 9 27.89 -23.55 -11.15
N ALA A 10 27.55 -23.23 -9.90
CA ALA A 10 26.23 -23.53 -9.36
C ALA A 10 25.21 -22.61 -10.06
N LEU A 11 24.48 -23.18 -11.02
CA LEU A 11 23.24 -22.60 -11.52
C LEU A 11 22.23 -22.60 -10.36
N VAL A 12 22.15 -21.47 -9.65
CA VAL A 12 21.03 -21.20 -8.74
C VAL A 12 19.79 -21.12 -9.63
N SER A 13 18.98 -22.17 -9.59
CA SER A 13 17.63 -22.16 -10.12
C SER A 13 16.86 -21.06 -9.39
N LEU A 14 16.68 -19.90 -10.02
CA LEU A 14 15.73 -18.88 -9.61
C LEU A 14 14.36 -19.57 -9.55
N ALA A 15 13.88 -19.83 -8.34
CA ALA A 15 12.52 -20.27 -8.12
C ALA A 15 11.60 -19.27 -8.83
N THR A 16 10.82 -19.75 -9.79
CA THR A 16 9.90 -18.95 -10.59
C THR A 16 8.90 -18.27 -9.67
N ALA A 17 9.08 -16.98 -9.42
CA ALA A 17 8.07 -16.13 -8.82
C ALA A 17 6.88 -16.05 -9.80
N ALA A 18 5.82 -16.79 -9.51
CA ALA A 18 4.48 -16.59 -10.09
C ALA A 18 3.51 -16.45 -8.89
N ILE A 19 2.46 -15.63 -8.93
CA ILE A 19 1.61 -15.23 -10.07
C ILE A 19 1.17 -13.76 -9.87
N PRO A 20 1.58 -12.79 -10.71
CA PRO A 20 0.77 -11.61 -10.98
C PRO A 20 -0.42 -12.04 -11.84
N SER A 21 -1.63 -11.84 -11.36
CA SER A 21 -2.78 -11.67 -12.24
C SER A 21 -2.63 -10.29 -12.90
N GLY A 22 -3.07 -10.15 -14.15
CA GLY A 22 -2.93 -8.89 -14.89
C GLY A 22 -3.54 -7.69 -14.15
N PRO A 23 -3.24 -6.46 -14.60
CA PRO A 23 -3.76 -5.23 -13.99
C PRO A 23 -5.30 -5.19 -14.04
N ALA A 24 -5.90 -4.36 -13.20
CA ALA A 24 -7.33 -4.06 -13.30
C ALA A 24 -7.67 -3.52 -14.71
N LYS A 25 -8.80 -3.94 -15.28
CA LYS A 25 -9.15 -3.63 -16.67
C LYS A 25 -10.34 -2.69 -16.84
N THR A 26 -11.03 -2.37 -15.75
CA THR A 26 -12.29 -1.58 -15.75
C THR A 26 -12.18 -0.27 -16.54
N TYR A 27 -11.06 0.45 -16.40
CA TYR A 27 -10.84 1.73 -17.08
C TYR A 27 -9.78 1.69 -18.20
N ALA A 28 -9.42 0.49 -18.68
CA ALA A 28 -8.35 0.31 -19.67
C ALA A 28 -8.58 1.12 -20.96
N ALA A 29 -9.84 1.28 -21.40
CA ALA A 29 -10.16 2.09 -22.57
C ALA A 29 -9.92 3.59 -22.33
N CYS A 30 -10.39 4.13 -21.20
CA CYS A 30 -10.22 5.54 -20.83
C CYS A 30 -8.76 5.92 -20.56
N GLN A 31 -7.98 5.01 -19.97
CA GLN A 31 -6.58 5.25 -19.65
C GLN A 31 -5.67 5.27 -20.89
N LYS A 32 -6.13 4.70 -22.01
CA LYS A 32 -5.33 4.55 -23.23
C LYS A 32 -4.87 5.91 -23.76
N LYS A 33 -3.62 5.98 -24.21
CA LYS A 33 -3.10 7.21 -24.83
C LYS A 33 -3.67 7.37 -26.23
N THR A 34 -4.30 8.50 -26.50
CA THR A 34 -4.89 8.83 -27.81
C THR A 34 -4.29 10.12 -28.37
N CYS A 35 -4.26 10.23 -29.71
CA CYS A 35 -3.67 11.39 -30.39
C CYS A 35 -4.63 12.60 -30.51
N ASN A 36 -5.94 12.36 -30.56
CA ASN A 36 -6.93 13.37 -30.96
C ASN A 36 -7.97 13.70 -29.87
N ASN A 37 -8.44 12.69 -29.12
CA ASN A 37 -9.48 12.86 -28.12
C ASN A 37 -9.09 12.13 -26.82
N PRO A 38 -8.64 12.83 -25.77
CA PRO A 38 -8.22 12.19 -24.52
C PRO A 38 -9.38 11.49 -23.79
N PHE A 39 -10.64 11.78 -24.13
CA PHE A 39 -11.82 11.23 -23.45
C PHE A 39 -12.34 9.92 -24.06
N GLU A 40 -11.66 9.36 -25.05
CA GLU A 40 -12.10 8.14 -25.72
C GLU A 40 -12.18 6.97 -24.72
N GLY A 41 -13.36 6.37 -24.57
CA GLY A 41 -13.59 5.27 -23.63
C GLY A 41 -13.75 5.70 -22.15
N CYS A 42 -13.77 7.00 -21.87
CA CYS A 42 -13.98 7.53 -20.53
C CYS A 42 -15.46 7.62 -20.13
N PRO A 43 -15.77 7.51 -18.82
CA PRO A 43 -17.08 7.87 -18.30
C PRO A 43 -17.50 9.29 -18.73
N PRO A 44 -18.81 9.56 -18.87
CA PRO A 44 -19.31 10.91 -19.09
C PRO A 44 -18.80 11.90 -18.04
N ASP A 45 -18.64 13.17 -18.44
CA ASP A 45 -18.21 14.27 -17.56
C ASP A 45 -16.84 14.08 -16.89
N THR A 46 -15.99 13.21 -17.46
CA THR A 46 -14.60 13.04 -17.01
C THR A 46 -13.83 14.35 -17.18
N LEU A 47 -13.17 14.81 -16.12
CA LEU A 47 -12.23 15.94 -16.18
C LEU A 47 -10.88 15.47 -16.69
N PHE A 48 -10.20 16.29 -17.50
CA PHE A 48 -8.87 16.00 -18.01
C PHE A 48 -7.83 16.95 -17.44
N VAL A 49 -6.78 16.38 -16.83
CA VAL A 49 -5.64 17.10 -16.27
C VAL A 49 -4.42 16.89 -17.17
N SER A 50 -3.82 17.97 -17.63
CA SER A 50 -2.55 17.93 -18.37
C SER A 50 -1.80 19.24 -18.25
N LYS A 51 -0.48 19.15 -18.04
CA LYS A 51 0.40 20.33 -17.99
C LYS A 51 0.59 21.02 -19.34
N THR A 52 0.32 20.34 -20.44
CA THR A 52 0.72 20.79 -21.79
C THR A 52 -0.41 20.73 -22.82
N SER A 53 -1.46 19.94 -22.59
CA SER A 53 -2.55 19.81 -23.57
C SER A 53 -3.49 21.02 -23.52
N LYS A 54 -3.81 21.56 -24.71
CA LYS A 54 -4.84 22.59 -24.89
C LYS A 54 -6.27 22.11 -24.59
N HIS A 55 -6.46 20.79 -24.50
CA HIS A 55 -7.75 20.17 -24.18
C HIS A 55 -7.94 19.94 -22.68
N ALA A 56 -6.93 20.28 -21.85
CA ALA A 56 -6.99 20.10 -20.42
C ALA A 56 -8.02 21.04 -19.78
N ASN A 57 -8.81 20.51 -18.84
CA ASN A 57 -9.63 21.32 -17.94
C ASN A 57 -8.75 21.98 -16.87
N PHE A 58 -7.71 21.29 -16.40
CA PHE A 58 -6.80 21.76 -15.35
C PHE A 58 -5.34 21.38 -15.67
N THR A 59 -4.40 22.14 -15.11
CA THR A 59 -2.96 21.86 -15.20
C THR A 59 -2.40 21.16 -13.96
N THR A 60 -3.15 21.16 -12.86
CA THR A 60 -2.86 20.46 -11.60
C THR A 60 -3.97 19.45 -11.30
N ILE A 61 -3.65 18.40 -10.56
CA ILE A 61 -4.63 17.38 -10.16
C ILE A 61 -5.46 17.91 -8.99
N GLN A 62 -4.83 18.62 -8.03
CA GLN A 62 -5.53 19.19 -6.89
C GLN A 62 -6.58 20.23 -7.28
N ASP A 63 -6.35 21.09 -8.28
CA ASP A 63 -7.38 22.03 -8.74
C ASP A 63 -8.57 21.30 -9.36
N ALA A 64 -8.33 20.20 -10.08
CA ALA A 64 -9.41 19.36 -10.62
C ALA A 64 -10.22 18.71 -9.49
N ILE A 65 -9.57 18.17 -8.45
CA ILE A 65 -10.25 17.65 -7.26
C ILE A 65 -11.07 18.74 -6.57
N ALA A 66 -10.50 19.93 -6.39
CA ALA A 66 -11.15 21.05 -5.71
C ALA A 66 -12.33 21.64 -6.51
N SER A 67 -12.38 21.41 -7.82
CA SER A 67 -13.49 21.86 -8.67
C SER A 67 -14.77 21.02 -8.53
N LEU A 68 -14.66 19.82 -7.97
CA LEU A 68 -15.77 18.89 -7.83
C LEU A 68 -16.73 19.32 -6.71
N PRO A 69 -18.06 19.09 -6.86
CA PRO A 69 -19.01 19.35 -5.80
C PRO A 69 -18.79 18.47 -4.57
N HIS A 70 -19.12 19.01 -3.41
CA HIS A 70 -19.12 18.30 -2.12
C HIS A 70 -20.46 17.58 -1.90
N ASP A 71 -20.68 16.52 -2.65
CA ASP A 71 -21.89 15.72 -2.66
C ASP A 71 -21.56 14.22 -2.89
N THR A 72 -22.58 13.42 -3.20
CA THR A 72 -22.47 11.97 -3.37
C THR A 72 -22.33 11.53 -4.83
N THR A 73 -22.24 12.45 -5.79
CA THR A 73 -22.14 12.09 -7.21
C THR A 73 -20.79 11.45 -7.53
N ALA A 74 -20.75 10.58 -8.52
CA ALA A 74 -19.50 9.97 -8.96
C ALA A 74 -18.77 10.88 -9.95
N HIS A 75 -17.46 11.05 -9.76
CA HIS A 75 -16.61 11.81 -10.68
C HIS A 75 -15.35 11.04 -11.08
N THR A 76 -14.90 11.29 -12.31
CA THR A 76 -13.68 10.70 -12.87
C THR A 76 -12.74 11.81 -13.32
N ILE A 77 -11.45 11.67 -13.02
CA ILE A 77 -10.39 12.58 -13.46
C ILE A 77 -9.33 11.75 -14.21
N LEU A 78 -9.16 12.02 -15.50
CA LEU A 78 -8.09 11.48 -16.33
C LEU A 78 -6.86 12.39 -16.27
N ILE A 79 -5.69 11.81 -16.03
CA ILE A 79 -4.45 12.55 -15.79
C ILE A 79 -3.42 12.13 -16.84
N ALA A 80 -2.96 13.10 -17.64
CA ALA A 80 -1.94 12.88 -18.66
C ALA A 80 -0.55 12.60 -18.05
N PRO A 81 0.33 11.89 -18.77
CA PRO A 81 1.70 11.65 -18.35
C PRO A 81 2.42 12.92 -17.90
N GLY A 82 3.15 12.83 -16.79
CA GLY A 82 3.86 13.97 -16.22
C GLY A 82 4.20 13.78 -14.74
N ILE A 83 5.11 14.64 -14.28
CA ILE A 83 5.45 14.79 -12.87
C ILE A 83 4.68 15.98 -12.32
N TYR A 84 3.76 15.74 -11.39
CA TYR A 84 2.95 16.74 -10.69
C TYR A 84 3.52 16.94 -9.30
N VAL A 85 3.99 18.16 -8.99
CA VAL A 85 4.63 18.47 -7.70
C VAL A 85 3.60 19.21 -6.84
N GLU A 86 2.83 18.46 -6.07
CA GLU A 86 1.66 18.95 -5.33
C GLU A 86 1.22 17.94 -4.26
N GLN A 87 0.47 18.42 -3.27
CA GLN A 87 -0.26 17.56 -2.33
C GLN A 87 -1.70 17.40 -2.83
N LEU A 88 -2.22 16.19 -2.72
CA LEU A 88 -3.60 15.84 -3.04
C LEU A 88 -4.40 15.61 -1.77
N ASN A 89 -5.54 16.26 -1.66
CA ASN A 89 -6.46 16.15 -0.54
C ASN A 89 -7.89 15.91 -1.04
N VAL A 90 -8.42 14.74 -0.72
CA VAL A 90 -9.77 14.29 -1.10
C VAL A 90 -10.66 14.28 0.13
N THR A 91 -11.50 15.32 0.26
CA THR A 91 -12.42 15.50 1.39
C THR A 91 -13.89 15.27 1.06
N ARG A 92 -14.24 15.13 -0.23
CA ARG A 92 -15.62 14.92 -0.66
C ARG A 92 -16.14 13.51 -0.31
N PRO A 93 -17.43 13.34 -0.01
CA PRO A 93 -17.99 12.05 0.39
C PRO A 93 -18.31 11.14 -0.80
N GLY A 94 -18.64 11.69 -1.97
CA GLY A 94 -19.00 10.91 -3.15
C GLY A 94 -17.82 10.18 -3.81
N PRO A 95 -18.10 9.17 -4.66
CA PRO A 95 -17.08 8.40 -5.37
C PRO A 95 -16.18 9.28 -6.24
N LEU A 96 -14.87 9.04 -6.20
CA LEU A 96 -13.87 9.74 -7.01
C LEU A 96 -12.87 8.74 -7.59
N THR A 97 -12.76 8.71 -8.93
CA THR A 97 -11.77 7.88 -9.63
C THR A 97 -10.70 8.75 -10.29
N LEU A 98 -9.43 8.55 -9.92
CA LEU A 98 -8.26 9.12 -10.58
C LEU A 98 -7.63 8.10 -11.52
N LEU A 99 -7.48 8.46 -12.79
CA LEU A 99 -6.97 7.60 -13.85
C LEU A 99 -5.67 8.16 -14.41
N GLY A 100 -4.54 7.48 -14.18
CA GLY A 100 -3.30 7.76 -14.88
C GLY A 100 -3.35 7.21 -16.31
N MET A 101 -3.07 8.07 -17.30
CA MET A 101 -3.00 7.65 -18.69
C MET A 101 -1.82 6.70 -18.93
N THR A 102 -2.11 5.53 -19.47
CA THR A 102 -1.13 4.50 -19.86
C THR A 102 -1.78 3.44 -20.74
N ASP A 103 -0.98 2.74 -21.56
CA ASP A 103 -1.45 1.61 -22.36
C ASP A 103 -1.31 0.25 -21.62
N ALA A 104 -0.73 0.25 -20.40
CA ALA A 104 -0.41 -0.96 -19.66
C ALA A 104 -1.62 -1.88 -19.38
N PRO A 105 -2.79 -1.37 -18.94
CA PRO A 105 -3.97 -2.20 -18.72
C PRO A 105 -4.44 -2.94 -19.99
N GLY A 106 -4.35 -2.29 -21.15
CA GLY A 106 -4.75 -2.88 -22.44
C GLY A 106 -3.81 -3.98 -22.94
N THR A 107 -2.54 -3.96 -22.52
CA THR A 107 -1.55 -4.99 -22.85
C THR A 107 -1.49 -6.14 -21.84
N GLY A 108 -2.20 -6.02 -20.71
CA GLY A 108 -2.17 -6.99 -19.62
C GLY A 108 -0.86 -6.99 -18.82
N THR A 109 -0.05 -5.93 -18.94
CA THR A 109 1.24 -5.82 -18.24
C THR A 109 1.00 -5.46 -16.77
N SER A 110 1.34 -6.36 -15.85
CA SER A 110 1.29 -6.10 -14.40
C SER A 110 2.34 -5.09 -13.98
N TYR A 111 1.95 -4.14 -13.15
CA TYR A 111 2.84 -3.11 -12.62
C TYR A 111 3.80 -3.69 -11.56
N SER A 112 3.32 -4.62 -10.74
CA SER A 112 4.06 -5.23 -9.64
C SER A 112 4.98 -6.40 -10.04
N ALA A 113 5.16 -6.67 -11.34
CA ALA A 113 5.98 -7.81 -11.79
C ALA A 113 7.45 -7.70 -11.33
N SER A 114 8.03 -8.81 -10.85
CA SER A 114 9.33 -8.87 -10.16
C SER A 114 10.54 -8.28 -10.89
N GLY A 115 10.53 -8.21 -12.22
CA GLY A 115 11.59 -7.57 -13.01
C GLY A 115 11.52 -6.04 -13.08
N ASN A 116 10.30 -5.49 -12.92
CA ASN A 116 10.04 -4.05 -12.96
C ASN A 116 9.83 -3.45 -11.55
N ALA A 117 9.39 -4.23 -10.57
CA ALA A 117 8.87 -3.75 -9.28
C ALA A 117 9.91 -3.26 -8.24
N THR A 118 11.16 -3.05 -8.64
CA THR A 118 12.16 -2.39 -7.79
C THR A 118 11.97 -0.88 -7.82
N ALA A 119 12.22 -0.20 -6.68
CA ALA A 119 11.91 1.23 -6.50
C ALA A 119 12.52 2.20 -7.56
N GLY A 120 13.52 1.75 -8.33
CA GLY A 120 14.09 2.49 -9.45
C GLY A 120 13.45 2.23 -10.82
N ASN A 121 12.87 1.04 -11.04
CA ASN A 121 12.47 0.53 -12.36
C ASN A 121 10.95 0.63 -12.62
N ALA A 122 10.12 0.49 -11.59
CA ALA A 122 8.67 0.64 -11.73
C ALA A 122 8.32 2.12 -11.67
N ARG A 123 7.82 2.65 -12.79
CA ARG A 123 7.34 4.02 -12.88
C ARG A 123 6.11 4.08 -13.76
N ASN A 124 4.96 4.41 -13.18
CA ASN A 124 3.85 4.86 -13.99
C ASN A 124 4.22 6.18 -14.67
N GLU A 125 3.58 6.45 -15.80
CA GLU A 125 3.80 7.68 -16.59
C GLU A 125 3.28 8.94 -15.88
N VAL A 126 2.35 8.77 -14.93
CA VAL A 126 1.87 9.82 -14.03
C VAL A 126 2.50 9.65 -12.66
N GLN A 127 3.23 10.68 -12.22
CA GLN A 127 3.86 10.71 -10.90
C GLN A 127 3.42 11.97 -10.15
N VAL A 128 2.97 11.79 -8.91
CA VAL A 128 2.65 12.85 -7.97
C VAL A 128 3.73 12.86 -6.90
N LEU A 129 4.43 13.98 -6.77
CA LEU A 129 5.54 14.15 -5.86
C LEU A 129 5.22 15.25 -4.84
N PHE A 130 5.37 14.91 -3.58
CA PHE A 130 5.47 15.90 -2.52
C PHE A 130 6.53 15.46 -1.54
N ASN A 131 7.65 16.17 -1.54
CA ASN A 131 8.82 15.81 -0.76
C ASN A 131 8.81 16.61 0.55
N ALA A 132 8.46 15.93 1.64
CA ALA A 132 8.47 16.48 2.98
C ALA A 132 8.70 15.36 4.00
N THR A 133 9.51 15.63 5.04
CA THR A 133 9.66 14.71 6.17
C THR A 133 9.38 15.41 7.49
N ASN A 134 8.77 14.69 8.42
CA ASN A 134 8.63 15.10 9.81
C ASN A 134 9.87 14.72 10.63
N HIS A 135 11.01 15.29 10.24
CA HIS A 135 12.26 15.16 10.98
C HIS A 135 12.35 16.21 12.10
N ASN A 136 12.83 15.83 13.29
CA ASN A 136 12.96 16.73 14.45
C ASN A 136 11.67 17.50 14.80
N VAL A 137 10.50 16.87 14.63
CA VAL A 137 9.19 17.48 14.93
C VAL A 137 8.94 18.76 14.10
N ARG A 138 9.46 18.80 12.86
CA ARG A 138 9.22 19.92 11.93
C ARG A 138 7.74 20.15 11.66
N PHE A 139 6.95 19.08 11.65
CA PHE A 139 5.50 19.14 11.49
C PHE A 139 4.81 18.62 12.76
N PRO A 140 3.61 19.15 13.07
CA PRO A 140 2.85 18.70 14.23
C PRO A 140 2.35 17.25 14.07
N ASP A 141 2.28 16.73 12.83
CA ASP A 141 1.89 15.36 12.53
C ASP A 141 2.45 14.90 11.17
N ASN A 142 2.57 13.59 10.96
CA ASN A 142 3.01 13.00 9.69
C ASN A 142 2.05 13.29 8.53
N ALA A 143 0.75 13.50 8.79
CA ALA A 143 -0.24 13.78 7.76
C ALA A 143 0.08 15.04 6.92
N TYR A 144 0.81 16.01 7.48
CA TYR A 144 1.25 17.21 6.76
C TYR A 144 2.34 16.96 5.71
N THR A 145 2.91 15.76 5.71
CA THR A 145 3.90 15.35 4.71
C THR A 145 3.30 14.51 3.58
N SER A 146 1.99 14.23 3.65
CA SER A 146 1.31 13.33 2.72
C SER A 146 1.35 13.82 1.28
N VAL A 147 1.57 12.92 0.32
CA VAL A 147 1.35 13.22 -1.11
C VAL A 147 -0.14 13.13 -1.43
N LEU A 148 -0.84 12.13 -0.89
CA LEU A 148 -2.28 11.95 -1.05
C LEU A 148 -2.93 11.65 0.29
N SER A 149 -3.88 12.48 0.69
CA SER A 149 -4.77 12.21 1.83
C SER A 149 -6.21 12.02 1.35
N VAL A 150 -6.82 10.91 1.76
CA VAL A 150 -8.23 10.60 1.53
C VAL A 150 -8.92 10.51 2.88
N GLY A 151 -9.76 11.49 3.18
CA GLY A 151 -10.50 11.54 4.43
C GLY A 151 -11.35 12.80 4.52
N PRO A 152 -12.41 12.81 5.34
CA PRO A 152 -13.41 13.88 5.36
C PRO A 152 -12.82 15.24 5.76
N THR A 153 -11.75 15.25 6.55
CA THR A 153 -11.01 16.44 6.97
C THR A 153 -9.55 16.07 7.25
N LEU A 154 -8.65 17.07 7.26
CA LEU A 154 -7.25 16.86 7.67
C LEU A 154 -7.14 16.31 9.10
N ASN A 155 -7.99 16.78 10.03
CA ASN A 155 -7.98 16.29 11.41
C ASN A 155 -8.32 14.80 11.51
N ALA A 156 -9.19 14.31 10.62
CA ALA A 156 -9.54 12.89 10.56
C ALA A 156 -8.39 12.02 10.03
N THR A 157 -7.44 12.62 9.29
CA THR A 157 -6.27 11.93 8.72
C THR A 157 -5.01 12.06 9.58
N LEU A 158 -5.06 12.81 10.69
CA LEU A 158 -3.93 12.93 11.61
C LEU A 158 -3.59 11.56 12.21
N THR A 159 -2.31 11.25 12.24
CA THR A 159 -1.79 9.96 12.70
C THR A 159 -1.74 9.89 14.23
N GLY A 160 -1.26 10.97 14.84
CA GLY A 160 -0.93 11.14 16.24
C GLY A 160 0.19 10.22 16.74
N SER A 161 0.71 10.57 17.91
CA SER A 161 1.77 9.82 18.59
C SER A 161 1.22 8.82 19.61
N GLY A 162 2.13 8.04 20.22
CA GLY A 162 1.78 7.08 21.28
C GLY A 162 0.90 5.92 20.80
N PRO A 163 0.38 5.05 21.69
CA PRO A 163 -0.35 3.83 21.32
C PRO A 163 -1.79 4.06 20.84
N THR A 164 -2.36 5.26 21.06
CA THR A 164 -3.75 5.60 20.74
C THR A 164 -3.91 6.49 19.49
N GLY A 165 -2.84 7.17 19.06
CA GLY A 165 -2.84 8.15 17.96
C GLY A 165 -3.77 9.33 18.19
N PHE A 166 -4.08 10.05 17.11
CA PHE A 166 -4.85 11.29 17.20
C PHE A 166 -6.34 10.97 17.48
N PRO A 167 -6.98 11.62 18.47
CA PRO A 167 -8.39 11.42 18.74
C PRO A 167 -9.23 12.04 17.61
N VAL A 168 -10.23 11.30 17.13
CA VAL A 168 -11.17 11.77 16.11
C VAL A 168 -12.53 11.97 16.78
N PRO A 169 -13.14 13.17 16.68
CA PRO A 169 -14.47 13.42 17.23
C PRO A 169 -15.51 12.42 16.71
N ALA A 170 -16.41 11.96 17.58
CA ALA A 170 -17.39 10.91 17.26
C ALA A 170 -18.36 11.32 16.14
N ASP A 171 -18.64 12.61 16.01
CA ASP A 171 -19.50 13.24 15.00
C ASP A 171 -18.78 13.53 13.67
N THR A 172 -17.48 13.22 13.57
CA THR A 172 -16.75 13.36 12.30
C THR A 172 -17.42 12.48 11.24
N PRO A 173 -17.83 13.02 10.07
CA PRO A 173 -18.52 12.24 9.05
C PRO A 173 -17.60 11.17 8.43
N PHE A 174 -18.19 10.24 7.69
CA PHE A 174 -17.42 9.40 6.77
C PHE A 174 -17.08 10.23 5.51
N GLY A 175 -15.85 10.10 5.02
CA GLY A 175 -15.36 10.76 3.82
C GLY A 175 -15.74 10.00 2.56
N CYS A 176 -14.84 9.98 1.58
CA CYS A 176 -15.09 9.32 0.30
C CYS A 176 -15.45 7.84 0.48
N VAL A 177 -16.64 7.45 0.03
CA VAL A 177 -17.15 6.07 0.17
C VAL A 177 -16.61 5.10 -0.89
N ASP A 178 -15.98 5.63 -1.95
CA ASP A 178 -15.41 4.88 -3.06
C ASP A 178 -14.36 5.75 -3.79
N PHE A 179 -13.20 5.94 -3.17
CA PHE A 179 -12.05 6.55 -3.83
C PHE A 179 -11.30 5.47 -4.61
N ARG A 180 -10.89 5.76 -5.85
CA ARG A 180 -10.05 4.86 -6.65
C ARG A 180 -8.91 5.61 -7.32
N ALA A 181 -7.73 5.01 -7.33
CA ALA A 181 -6.59 5.47 -8.13
C ALA A 181 -6.05 4.33 -8.98
N TYR A 182 -5.83 4.59 -10.27
CA TYR A 182 -5.31 3.61 -11.23
C TYR A 182 -4.04 4.16 -11.89
N ASN A 183 -2.96 3.37 -11.89
CA ASN A 183 -1.73 3.65 -12.63
C ASN A 183 -1.10 5.04 -12.36
N ILE A 184 -1.03 5.41 -11.08
CA ILE A 184 -0.39 6.65 -10.61
C ILE A 184 0.68 6.29 -9.57
N ASP A 185 1.83 6.96 -9.63
CA ASP A 185 2.83 6.88 -8.57
C ASP A 185 2.69 8.05 -7.59
N PHE A 186 2.59 7.78 -6.29
CA PHE A 186 2.63 8.76 -5.21
C PHE A 186 4.00 8.64 -4.49
N ARG A 187 4.80 9.71 -4.53
CA ARG A 187 6.20 9.70 -4.09
C ARG A 187 6.48 10.78 -3.06
N ASN A 188 6.90 10.36 -1.87
CA ASN A 188 7.56 11.21 -0.89
C ASN A 188 9.00 10.73 -0.68
N ASP A 189 9.88 11.19 -1.56
CA ASP A 189 11.29 10.81 -1.64
C ASP A 189 12.19 12.01 -1.22
N GLU A 190 11.81 12.76 -0.18
CA GLU A 190 12.55 13.96 0.28
C GLU A 190 14.04 13.68 0.54
N TYR A 191 14.35 12.53 1.13
CA TYR A 191 15.72 12.07 1.31
C TYR A 191 15.94 10.71 0.63
N PRO A 192 17.16 10.39 0.16
CA PRO A 192 17.48 9.08 -0.40
C PRO A 192 17.77 8.03 0.68
N TYR A 193 17.28 8.25 1.90
CA TYR A 193 17.37 7.35 3.07
C TYR A 193 16.28 7.72 4.09
N SER A 194 15.99 6.82 5.04
CA SER A 194 15.07 7.10 6.14
C SER A 194 15.61 8.20 7.05
N ASN A 195 14.93 9.36 7.06
CA ASN A 195 15.30 10.54 7.84
C ASN A 195 14.09 11.13 8.57
N GLY A 196 13.32 10.28 9.25
CA GLY A 196 12.03 10.60 9.84
C GLY A 196 10.84 10.26 8.92
N PRO A 197 9.61 10.31 9.46
CA PRO A 197 8.38 10.00 8.72
C PRO A 197 8.20 10.84 7.46
N ALA A 198 8.01 10.18 6.32
CA ALA A 198 7.81 10.77 5.01
C ALA A 198 6.59 10.09 4.36
N HIS A 199 5.43 10.68 4.63
CA HIS A 199 4.15 10.06 4.34
C HIS A 199 3.80 10.15 2.85
N ALA A 200 3.49 9.02 2.19
CA ALA A 200 3.09 9.03 0.78
C ALA A 200 1.56 9.05 0.64
N VAL A 201 0.88 8.07 1.23
CA VAL A 201 -0.59 7.93 1.11
C VAL A 201 -1.22 7.71 2.48
N GLY A 202 -2.23 8.51 2.78
CA GLY A 202 -3.06 8.39 3.98
C GLY A 202 -4.53 8.19 3.65
N VAL A 203 -5.15 7.17 4.22
CA VAL A 203 -6.59 6.89 4.10
C VAL A 203 -7.20 6.84 5.49
N SER A 204 -8.21 7.65 5.79
CA SER A 204 -8.88 7.63 7.10
C SER A 204 -10.36 7.98 6.94
N ARG A 205 -11.24 7.26 7.65
CA ARG A 205 -12.70 7.42 7.55
C ARG A 205 -13.19 7.40 6.09
N ALA A 206 -12.62 6.55 5.25
CA ALA A 206 -12.89 6.49 3.81
C ALA A 206 -12.66 5.06 3.31
N ASN A 207 -13.24 4.74 2.15
CA ASN A 207 -12.90 3.53 1.41
C ASN A 207 -12.06 3.91 0.19
N ALA A 208 -10.91 3.28 0.00
CA ALA A 208 -9.96 3.64 -1.04
C ALA A 208 -9.34 2.41 -1.73
N GLY A 209 -9.49 2.31 -3.04
CA GLY A 209 -8.86 1.29 -3.89
C GLY A 209 -7.69 1.84 -4.69
N PHE A 210 -6.58 1.10 -4.75
CA PHE A 210 -5.40 1.44 -5.53
C PHE A 210 -5.04 0.28 -6.45
N TYR A 211 -4.95 0.55 -7.76
CA TYR A 211 -4.77 -0.47 -8.78
C TYR A 211 -3.58 -0.13 -9.66
N SER A 212 -2.55 -0.98 -9.64
CA SER A 212 -1.33 -0.75 -10.42
C SER A 212 -0.64 0.59 -10.09
N CYS A 213 -0.76 1.05 -8.85
CA CYS A 213 -0.14 2.28 -8.36
C CYS A 213 1.21 2.01 -7.68
N GLY A 214 2.05 3.04 -7.66
CA GLY A 214 3.30 3.04 -6.90
C GLY A 214 3.19 3.94 -5.67
N LEU A 215 3.55 3.44 -4.49
CA LEU A 215 3.58 4.21 -3.25
C LEU A 215 5.01 4.17 -2.72
N TYR A 216 5.69 5.31 -2.72
CA TYR A 216 7.12 5.37 -2.45
C TYR A 216 7.44 6.34 -1.32
N GLY A 217 8.16 5.83 -0.31
CA GLY A 217 8.76 6.62 0.74
C GLY A 217 9.86 5.85 1.46
N TRP A 218 10.09 6.16 2.74
CA TRP A 218 11.08 5.49 3.57
C TRP A 218 10.52 5.07 4.91
N GLN A 219 10.23 6.04 5.78
CA GLN A 219 9.54 5.79 7.03
C GLN A 219 8.08 6.21 6.86
N ASP A 220 7.15 5.40 7.33
CA ASP A 220 5.71 5.73 7.40
C ASP A 220 5.07 6.01 6.01
N THR A 221 5.37 5.19 5.00
CA THR A 221 4.92 5.39 3.61
C THR A 221 3.40 5.35 3.43
N LEU A 222 2.73 4.31 3.94
CA LEU A 222 1.28 4.11 3.81
C LEU A 222 0.63 4.07 5.20
N TYR A 223 -0.34 4.96 5.40
CA TYR A 223 -1.16 5.06 6.60
C TYR A 223 -2.60 4.72 6.29
N VAL A 224 -3.15 3.73 7.00
CA VAL A 224 -4.60 3.50 7.00
C VAL A 224 -5.11 3.81 8.39
N GLY A 225 -5.63 5.01 8.58
CA GLY A 225 -6.10 5.52 9.87
C GLY A 225 -7.48 4.99 10.29
N LYS A 226 -8.05 5.61 11.31
CA LYS A 226 -9.26 5.14 11.98
C LYS A 226 -10.43 5.09 10.99
N LEU A 227 -11.17 3.98 11.01
CA LEU A 227 -12.31 3.72 10.10
C LEU A 227 -11.93 3.85 8.60
N GLY A 228 -10.64 3.74 8.26
CA GLY A 228 -10.19 3.65 6.88
C GLY A 228 -10.23 2.21 6.39
N ASN A 229 -10.77 1.98 5.21
CA ASN A 229 -10.69 0.72 4.48
C ASN A 229 -9.88 0.98 3.21
N ALA A 230 -8.80 0.24 2.99
CA ALA A 230 -7.97 0.42 1.82
C ALA A 230 -7.61 -0.92 1.16
N TYR A 231 -7.86 -1.02 -0.15
CA TYR A 231 -7.54 -2.19 -0.97
C TYR A 231 -6.47 -1.85 -1.99
N PHE A 232 -5.45 -2.70 -2.10
CA PHE A 232 -4.31 -2.51 -2.98
C PHE A 232 -4.16 -3.76 -3.85
N TYR A 233 -4.28 -3.61 -5.17
CA TYR A 233 -4.05 -4.69 -6.14
C TYR A 233 -3.01 -4.30 -7.19
N ASP A 234 -2.06 -5.20 -7.46
CA ASP A 234 -0.98 -4.98 -8.44
C ASP A 234 -0.08 -3.76 -8.14
N ASN A 235 0.08 -3.38 -6.88
CA ASN A 235 0.85 -2.19 -6.50
C ASN A 235 2.34 -2.49 -6.26
N VAL A 236 3.15 -1.43 -6.28
CA VAL A 236 4.49 -1.43 -5.67
C VAL A 236 4.46 -0.48 -4.49
N ILE A 237 4.72 -0.98 -3.28
CA ILE A 237 4.81 -0.17 -2.06
C ILE A 237 6.24 -0.29 -1.53
N ALA A 238 6.97 0.82 -1.50
CA ALA A 238 8.38 0.84 -1.15
C ALA A 238 8.64 1.65 0.11
N GLY A 239 9.46 1.09 1.01
CA GLY A 239 9.85 1.75 2.24
C GLY A 239 10.97 1.02 2.99
N GLN A 240 11.24 1.49 4.20
CA GLN A 240 12.25 0.98 5.12
C GLN A 240 11.66 0.75 6.51
N THR A 241 11.13 1.80 7.15
CA THR A 241 10.73 1.78 8.57
C THR A 241 9.23 1.90 8.71
N ASP A 242 8.60 0.88 9.28
CA ASP A 242 7.17 0.86 9.61
C ASP A 242 6.30 1.35 8.44
N PHE A 243 6.70 1.02 7.21
CA PHE A 243 6.21 1.70 6.02
C PHE A 243 4.76 1.32 5.66
N LEU A 244 4.21 0.29 6.29
CA LEU A 244 2.79 0.01 6.40
C LEU A 244 2.37 0.21 7.86
N TYR A 245 1.66 1.28 8.18
CA TYR A 245 1.24 1.57 9.55
C TYR A 245 -0.19 2.06 9.60
N GLY A 246 -0.85 1.94 10.74
CA GLY A 246 -2.27 2.28 10.77
C GLY A 246 -3.08 1.82 11.97
N PHE A 247 -4.38 1.98 11.77
CA PHE A 247 -5.50 1.74 12.66
C PHE A 247 -6.56 0.89 11.94
N GLY A 248 -6.91 1.27 10.70
CA GLY A 248 -8.03 0.70 9.95
C GLY A 248 -7.76 -0.68 9.35
N THR A 249 -8.38 -0.96 8.21
CA THR A 249 -8.23 -2.24 7.50
C THR A 249 -7.53 -2.00 6.17
N ALA A 250 -6.38 -2.62 5.98
CA ALA A 250 -5.66 -2.64 4.71
C ALA A 250 -5.59 -4.06 4.16
N TYR A 251 -5.95 -4.26 2.89
CA TYR A 251 -5.79 -5.54 2.21
C TYR A 251 -4.96 -5.33 0.94
N ILE A 252 -3.79 -5.97 0.89
CA ILE A 252 -2.79 -5.84 -0.16
C ILE A 252 -2.68 -7.17 -0.88
N GLU A 253 -3.05 -7.21 -2.15
CA GLU A 253 -3.09 -8.40 -2.97
C GLU A 253 -2.23 -8.25 -4.22
N LYS A 254 -1.58 -9.33 -4.65
CA LYS A 254 -0.83 -9.38 -5.93
C LYS A 254 0.17 -8.23 -6.08
N SER A 255 0.78 -7.78 -4.99
CA SER A 255 1.58 -6.55 -4.96
C SER A 255 3.03 -6.85 -4.57
N THR A 256 3.92 -5.88 -4.79
CA THR A 256 5.31 -5.93 -4.34
C THR A 256 5.52 -4.98 -3.17
N LEU A 257 6.02 -5.51 -2.05
CA LEU A 257 6.60 -4.72 -0.97
C LEU A 257 8.11 -4.64 -1.20
N SER A 258 8.59 -3.46 -1.62
CA SER A 258 9.98 -3.20 -2.01
C SER A 258 10.79 -2.64 -0.84
N LEU A 259 11.64 -3.48 -0.23
CA LEU A 259 12.48 -3.16 0.93
C LEU A 259 13.68 -2.31 0.55
N ARG A 260 13.62 -1.00 0.81
CA ARG A 260 14.73 -0.06 0.54
C ARG A 260 15.89 -0.23 1.52
N ASN A 261 15.58 -0.62 2.75
CA ASN A 261 16.50 -1.07 3.79
C ASN A 261 15.65 -1.73 4.91
N CYS A 262 16.25 -2.19 6.00
CA CYS A 262 15.52 -2.60 7.20
C CYS A 262 15.53 -1.50 8.27
N GLY A 263 14.38 -1.17 8.83
CA GLY A 263 14.26 -0.38 10.06
C GLY A 263 12.94 -0.73 10.74
N GLY A 264 12.91 -0.97 12.04
CA GLY A 264 11.67 -1.41 12.70
C GLY A 264 11.10 -2.68 12.06
N GLY A 265 9.89 -2.62 11.50
CA GLY A 265 9.31 -3.67 10.68
C GLY A 265 8.65 -3.16 9.40
N ILE A 266 8.21 -4.08 8.52
CA ILE A 266 7.38 -3.74 7.36
C ILE A 266 6.02 -3.21 7.82
N THR A 267 5.38 -3.92 8.77
CA THR A 267 4.07 -3.57 9.32
C THR A 267 4.16 -3.05 10.76
N ALA A 268 3.42 -2.00 11.09
CA ALA A 268 3.28 -1.45 12.44
C ALA A 268 1.85 -0.97 12.69
N TRP A 269 1.00 -1.84 13.24
CA TRP A 269 -0.42 -1.55 13.41
C TRP A 269 -0.78 -1.25 14.86
N LYS A 270 -1.77 -0.38 15.03
CA LYS A 270 -2.53 -0.22 16.25
C LYS A 270 -3.89 -0.87 15.96
N GLY A 271 -4.18 -2.04 16.53
CA GLY A 271 -5.56 -2.56 16.43
C GLY A 271 -6.44 -1.71 17.33
N THR A 272 -7.58 -1.20 16.85
CA THR A 272 -8.07 0.06 17.42
C THR A 272 -9.55 0.21 17.68
N ASN A 273 -10.35 -0.86 17.65
CA ASN A 273 -11.68 -0.74 18.23
C ASN A 273 -12.12 -1.99 18.97
N THR A 274 -12.47 -1.85 20.25
CA THR A 274 -13.04 -2.91 21.08
C THR A 274 -14.51 -2.65 21.39
N THR A 275 -15.11 -1.57 20.85
CA THR A 275 -16.53 -1.26 21.03
C THR A 275 -17.42 -2.05 20.07
N PHE A 276 -16.85 -2.65 19.02
CA PHE A 276 -17.53 -3.57 18.11
C PHE A 276 -16.54 -4.58 17.51
N GLU A 277 -17.05 -5.72 17.05
CA GLU A 277 -16.23 -6.74 16.38
C GLU A 277 -15.69 -6.21 15.05
N ASN A 278 -14.37 -6.23 14.87
CA ASN A 278 -13.76 -5.78 13.62
C ASN A 278 -12.48 -6.53 13.28
N LYS A 279 -12.13 -6.42 12.00
CA LYS A 279 -10.91 -6.96 11.43
C LYS A 279 -9.87 -5.91 11.06
N TYR A 280 -9.77 -4.85 11.88
CA TYR A 280 -8.69 -3.88 11.74
C TYR A 280 -7.32 -4.55 11.80
N GLY A 281 -6.46 -4.20 10.86
CA GLY A 281 -5.21 -4.87 10.59
C GLY A 281 -4.76 -4.66 9.15
N VAL A 282 -3.60 -5.22 8.82
CA VAL A 282 -3.09 -5.27 7.46
C VAL A 282 -2.89 -6.72 7.01
N TYR A 283 -3.48 -7.05 5.86
CA TYR A 283 -3.49 -8.40 5.28
C TYR A 283 -2.77 -8.35 3.94
N ILE A 284 -1.69 -9.12 3.82
CA ILE A 284 -0.84 -9.17 2.62
C ILE A 284 -1.00 -10.55 2.01
N SER A 285 -1.74 -10.67 0.91
CA SER A 285 -2.02 -11.94 0.24
C SER A 285 -1.38 -11.98 -1.15
N ASP A 286 -0.89 -13.15 -1.54
CA ASP A 286 -0.41 -13.42 -2.90
C ASP A 286 0.60 -12.39 -3.43
N SER A 287 1.39 -11.82 -2.51
CA SER A 287 2.27 -10.70 -2.78
C SER A 287 3.72 -11.16 -2.66
N GLN A 288 4.66 -10.24 -2.89
CA GLN A 288 6.08 -10.52 -2.75
C GLN A 288 6.78 -9.45 -1.93
N VAL A 289 7.71 -9.87 -1.08
CA VAL A 289 8.57 -9.02 -0.28
C VAL A 289 9.99 -9.18 -0.81
N LEU A 290 10.51 -8.12 -1.42
CA LEU A 290 11.76 -8.14 -2.16
C LEU A 290 12.67 -6.99 -1.73
N ALA A 291 13.98 -7.23 -1.68
CA ALA A 291 14.98 -6.17 -1.65
C ALA A 291 14.78 -5.22 -2.84
N ALA A 292 14.88 -3.91 -2.57
CA ALA A 292 14.57 -2.89 -3.56
C ALA A 292 15.53 -2.87 -4.75
N ASN A 293 16.71 -3.50 -4.67
CA ASN A 293 17.64 -3.71 -5.79
C ASN A 293 18.78 -4.65 -5.37
N ALA A 294 19.59 -5.04 -6.36
CA ALA A 294 20.74 -5.92 -6.19
C ALA A 294 21.85 -5.36 -5.28
N SER A 295 21.94 -4.05 -5.09
CA SER A 295 22.91 -3.43 -4.18
C SER A 295 22.46 -3.49 -2.72
N VAL A 296 21.15 -3.44 -2.48
CA VAL A 296 20.54 -3.55 -1.15
C VAL A 296 20.44 -5.03 -0.73
N ALA A 297 20.10 -5.94 -1.63
CA ALA A 297 19.83 -7.34 -1.29
C ALA A 297 20.91 -8.04 -0.42
N PRO A 298 22.23 -7.87 -0.66
CA PRO A 298 23.25 -8.48 0.18
C PRO A 298 23.33 -7.90 1.59
N THR A 299 22.99 -6.62 1.78
CA THR A 299 23.16 -5.91 3.06
C THR A 299 22.02 -6.18 4.03
N ILE A 300 20.84 -6.51 3.52
CA ILE A 300 19.63 -6.76 4.33
C ILE A 300 19.26 -8.23 4.49
N ARG A 301 20.11 -9.15 4.02
CA ARG A 301 19.87 -10.59 4.11
C ARG A 301 19.63 -11.02 5.56
N GLY A 302 18.49 -11.65 5.84
CA GLY A 302 18.11 -12.12 7.16
C GLY A 302 17.88 -11.00 8.20
N ALA A 303 17.72 -9.75 7.77
CA ALA A 303 17.76 -8.59 8.66
C ALA A 303 16.40 -7.90 8.87
N CYS A 304 15.46 -7.99 7.92
CA CYS A 304 14.20 -7.26 7.94
C CYS A 304 13.10 -8.02 8.69
N ALA A 305 12.33 -7.33 9.53
CA ALA A 305 11.19 -7.93 10.22
C ALA A 305 9.89 -7.74 9.42
N LEU A 306 9.00 -8.74 9.44
CA LEU A 306 7.65 -8.64 8.84
C LEU A 306 6.79 -7.57 9.52
N GLY A 307 7.07 -7.26 10.77
CA GLY A 307 6.40 -6.20 11.50
C GLY A 307 6.79 -6.15 12.96
N ARG A 308 6.26 -5.15 13.64
CA ARG A 308 6.36 -4.97 15.09
C ARG A 308 5.12 -4.28 15.64
N PRO A 309 4.69 -4.61 16.87
CA PRO A 309 3.43 -4.12 17.41
C PRO A 309 3.51 -2.65 17.84
N TRP A 310 2.94 -1.73 17.05
CA TRP A 310 2.87 -0.32 17.48
C TRP A 310 2.07 -0.18 18.76
N ASN A 311 1.07 -1.04 18.98
CA ASN A 311 0.53 -1.36 20.29
C ASN A 311 0.20 -2.86 20.39
N ALA A 312 -0.21 -3.32 21.58
CA ALA A 312 -0.48 -4.75 21.82
C ALA A 312 -1.71 -5.31 21.08
N GLN A 313 -2.49 -4.47 20.39
CA GLN A 313 -3.61 -4.88 19.57
C GLN A 313 -3.21 -5.02 18.09
N HIS A 314 -1.92 -4.91 17.76
CA HIS A 314 -1.41 -5.08 16.39
C HIS A 314 -1.99 -6.33 15.74
N ARG A 315 -2.46 -6.16 14.49
CA ARG A 315 -2.85 -7.27 13.62
C ARG A 315 -2.19 -7.10 12.26
N SER A 316 -1.35 -8.06 11.88
CA SER A 316 -0.96 -8.23 10.49
C SER A 316 -0.77 -9.70 10.12
N ILE A 317 -1.11 -10.01 8.87
CA ILE A 317 -1.01 -11.36 8.34
C ILE A 317 -0.36 -11.30 6.96
N PHE A 318 0.68 -12.10 6.75
CA PHE A 318 1.17 -12.44 5.41
C PHE A 318 0.60 -13.81 5.02
N MET A 319 0.09 -13.94 3.82
CA MET A 319 -0.55 -15.15 3.33
C MET A 319 -0.12 -15.43 1.90
N GLN A 320 0.24 -16.68 1.60
CA GLN A 320 0.51 -17.16 0.24
C GLN A 320 1.49 -16.23 -0.52
N SER A 321 2.42 -15.61 0.20
CA SER A 321 3.31 -14.59 -0.31
C SER A 321 4.73 -15.10 -0.44
N PHE A 322 5.52 -14.46 -1.30
CA PHE A 322 6.93 -14.80 -1.49
C PHE A 322 7.82 -13.87 -0.67
N PHE A 323 8.73 -14.42 0.12
CA PHE A 323 9.77 -13.67 0.83
C PHE A 323 11.14 -13.97 0.21
N ASP A 324 11.84 -12.94 -0.25
CA ASP A 324 13.25 -13.08 -0.57
C ASP A 324 14.10 -13.30 0.70
N ALA A 325 15.42 -13.40 0.54
CA ALA A 325 16.31 -13.74 1.64
C ALA A 325 16.50 -12.62 2.67
N SER A 326 15.75 -11.51 2.57
CA SER A 326 15.86 -10.34 3.45
C SER A 326 15.18 -10.54 4.81
N ILE A 327 14.19 -11.43 4.91
CA ILE A 327 13.38 -11.60 6.12
C ILE A 327 14.15 -12.31 7.23
N LYS A 328 14.01 -11.81 8.46
CA LYS A 328 14.54 -12.43 9.68
C LYS A 328 13.98 -13.85 9.84
N PRO A 329 14.78 -14.82 10.30
CA PRO A 329 14.28 -16.19 10.51
C PRO A 329 13.09 -16.30 11.48
N GLN A 330 12.98 -15.40 12.45
CA GLN A 330 11.84 -15.34 13.36
C GLN A 330 10.59 -14.65 12.77
N GLY A 331 10.69 -13.97 11.62
CA GLY A 331 9.61 -13.21 11.01
C GLY A 331 9.36 -11.86 11.69
N TYR A 332 8.44 -11.84 12.65
CA TYR A 332 8.09 -10.66 13.44
C TYR A 332 9.04 -10.41 14.61
N ILE A 333 8.98 -9.19 15.15
CA ILE A 333 9.73 -8.77 16.34
C ILE A 333 8.81 -8.04 17.32
N GLU A 334 9.22 -8.00 18.59
CA GLU A 334 8.64 -7.12 19.60
C GLU A 334 8.87 -5.64 19.24
N TRP A 335 8.12 -4.73 19.86
CA TRP A 335 8.29 -3.30 19.62
C TRP A 335 9.71 -2.82 19.99
N GLN A 336 10.13 -3.13 21.22
CA GLN A 336 11.53 -3.05 21.71
C GLN A 336 11.67 -3.82 23.03
N ALA A 337 12.90 -4.18 23.42
CA ALA A 337 13.15 -5.03 24.60
C ALA A 337 12.60 -4.48 25.93
N SER A 338 12.62 -3.15 26.13
CA SER A 338 12.09 -2.51 27.35
C SER A 338 10.57 -2.34 27.34
N GLU A 339 9.94 -2.47 26.17
CA GLU A 339 8.50 -2.30 25.98
C GLU A 339 8.04 -3.22 24.85
N PRO A 340 7.91 -4.55 25.09
CA PRO A 340 7.69 -5.52 24.02
C PRO A 340 6.40 -5.29 23.23
N ARG A 341 5.35 -4.79 23.91
CA ARG A 341 3.98 -4.61 23.39
C ARG A 341 3.38 -5.88 22.78
N VAL A 342 3.75 -7.06 23.27
CA VAL A 342 3.14 -8.34 22.89
C VAL A 342 2.30 -8.88 24.03
N ASN A 343 1.06 -9.28 23.74
CA ASN A 343 0.19 -10.01 24.66
C ASN A 343 -0.82 -10.89 23.88
N ASN A 344 -1.84 -11.40 24.56
CA ASN A 344 -2.87 -12.26 23.99
C ASN A 344 -3.77 -11.59 22.92
N TYR A 345 -3.70 -10.27 22.74
CA TYR A 345 -4.41 -9.54 21.67
C TYR A 345 -3.54 -9.30 20.43
N THR A 346 -2.24 -9.55 20.52
CA THR A 346 -1.30 -9.30 19.43
C THR A 346 -1.38 -10.44 18.42
N PHE A 347 -1.66 -10.10 17.17
CA PHE A 347 -1.85 -11.07 16.09
C PHE A 347 -0.88 -10.79 14.94
N MET A 348 0.28 -11.44 14.99
CA MET A 348 1.35 -11.31 14.01
C MET A 348 1.55 -12.65 13.34
N ALA A 349 1.00 -12.80 12.15
CA ALA A 349 0.77 -14.12 11.57
C ALA A 349 1.29 -14.28 10.15
N VAL A 350 1.56 -15.52 9.80
CA VAL A 350 2.02 -15.97 8.49
C VAL A 350 1.27 -17.24 8.10
N TYR A 351 1.05 -17.46 6.80
CA TYR A 351 0.26 -18.59 6.30
C TYR A 351 0.66 -18.98 4.88
N ASP A 352 1.13 -20.21 4.70
CA ASP A 352 1.45 -20.79 3.38
C ASP A 352 2.36 -19.89 2.51
N ASP A 353 3.25 -19.14 3.15
CA ASP A 353 4.24 -18.31 2.45
C ASP A 353 5.35 -19.18 1.84
N ARG A 354 6.21 -18.57 1.02
CA ARG A 354 7.26 -19.27 0.27
C ARG A 354 8.50 -18.41 0.07
N GLY A 355 9.57 -19.05 -0.39
CA GLY A 355 10.85 -18.37 -0.69
C GLY A 355 11.87 -18.49 0.43
N PRO A 356 13.11 -18.01 0.22
CA PRO A 356 14.21 -18.19 1.17
C PRO A 356 14.03 -17.45 2.51
N GLY A 357 13.16 -16.44 2.58
CA GLY A 357 12.80 -15.77 3.83
C GLY A 357 11.69 -16.46 4.62
N TRP A 358 11.11 -17.53 4.07
CA TRP A 358 10.08 -18.33 4.73
C TRP A 358 10.72 -19.44 5.58
N THR A 359 10.68 -19.28 6.90
CA THR A 359 11.31 -20.18 7.88
C THR A 359 10.32 -20.57 8.98
N PRO A 360 9.26 -21.34 8.64
CA PRO A 360 8.11 -21.56 9.51
C PRO A 360 8.46 -22.17 10.88
N GLU A 361 9.42 -23.09 10.93
CA GLU A 361 9.84 -23.71 12.19
C GLU A 361 10.48 -22.68 13.13
N GLN A 362 11.32 -21.77 12.60
CA GLN A 362 11.97 -20.72 13.37
C GLN A 362 10.99 -19.61 13.75
N MET A 363 10.07 -19.27 12.85
CA MET A 363 8.97 -18.34 13.13
C MET A 363 8.10 -18.85 14.28
N LYS A 364 7.68 -20.12 14.23
CA LYS A 364 6.92 -20.75 15.31
C LYS A 364 7.68 -20.81 16.63
N ALA A 365 8.98 -21.09 16.59
CA ALA A 365 9.84 -21.15 17.79
C ALA A 365 10.11 -19.79 18.44
N SER A 366 9.81 -18.68 17.76
CA SER A 366 10.08 -17.33 18.26
C SER A 366 9.16 -16.87 19.40
N ASN A 367 8.00 -17.51 19.59
CA ASN A 367 6.90 -17.05 20.45
C ASN A 367 6.32 -15.65 20.13
N VAL A 368 6.71 -15.06 18.99
CA VAL A 368 6.22 -13.76 18.51
C VAL A 368 5.41 -13.93 17.22
N THR A 369 5.86 -14.81 16.32
CA THR A 369 5.18 -15.09 15.05
C THR A 369 4.25 -16.30 15.17
N ILE A 370 3.00 -16.10 14.76
CA ILE A 370 1.98 -17.15 14.65
C ILE A 370 2.05 -17.76 13.25
N VAL A 371 2.33 -19.06 13.15
CA VAL A 371 2.20 -19.79 11.88
C VAL A 371 0.82 -20.43 11.84
N LEU A 372 -0.05 -19.92 10.96
CA LEU A 372 -1.43 -20.38 10.84
C LEU A 372 -1.52 -21.68 10.03
N ASP A 373 -2.57 -22.45 10.31
CA ASP A 373 -3.09 -23.47 9.41
C ASP A 373 -4.27 -22.92 8.59
N ASP A 374 -4.88 -23.77 7.76
CA ASP A 374 -6.00 -23.38 6.90
C ASP A 374 -7.19 -22.81 7.70
N ALA A 375 -7.49 -23.41 8.86
CA ALA A 375 -8.59 -22.97 9.71
C ALA A 375 -8.30 -21.61 10.34
N GLY A 376 -7.07 -21.36 10.77
CA GLY A 376 -6.63 -20.09 11.32
C GLY A 376 -6.59 -18.96 10.27
N ALA A 377 -6.30 -19.29 9.02
CA ALA A 377 -6.26 -18.32 7.92
C ALA A 377 -7.65 -18.02 7.33
N ALA A 378 -8.59 -18.98 7.35
CA ALA A 378 -9.90 -18.88 6.73
C ALA A 378 -10.67 -17.57 7.02
N PRO A 379 -10.66 -17.00 8.24
CA PRO A 379 -11.37 -15.75 8.52
C PRO A 379 -10.78 -14.49 7.89
N TYR A 380 -9.66 -14.57 7.18
CA TYR A 380 -8.92 -13.40 6.67
C TYR A 380 -8.51 -13.54 5.21
N ARG A 381 -8.88 -14.66 4.56
CA ARG A 381 -8.30 -15.09 3.28
C ARG A 381 -8.65 -14.17 2.13
N GLU A 382 -9.82 -13.55 2.13
CA GLU A 382 -10.31 -12.72 1.04
C GLU A 382 -10.66 -11.30 1.54
N PRO A 383 -10.66 -10.28 0.66
CA PRO A 383 -11.09 -8.93 1.01
C PRO A 383 -12.46 -8.88 1.70
N LYS A 384 -13.41 -9.70 1.24
CA LYS A 384 -14.77 -9.81 1.81
C LYS A 384 -14.76 -10.28 3.26
N ASP A 385 -13.73 -11.00 3.68
CA ASP A 385 -13.66 -11.54 5.03
C ASP A 385 -13.27 -10.46 6.06
N VAL A 386 -12.63 -9.37 5.63
CA VAL A 386 -12.06 -8.35 6.53
C VAL A 386 -12.71 -6.97 6.42
N PHE A 387 -13.28 -6.63 5.27
CA PHE A 387 -13.97 -5.35 5.09
C PHE A 387 -15.41 -5.42 5.60
N GLN A 388 -15.78 -4.42 6.38
CA GLN A 388 -17.10 -4.30 7.02
C GLN A 388 -17.85 -3.06 6.55
N THR A 389 -19.18 -3.15 6.50
CA THR A 389 -20.04 -1.98 6.34
C THR A 389 -19.94 -1.07 7.57
N PRO A 390 -20.42 0.19 7.50
CA PRO A 390 -20.51 1.07 8.67
C PRO A 390 -21.29 0.45 9.86
N GLU A 391 -22.21 -0.46 9.58
CA GLU A 391 -23.01 -1.20 10.56
C GLU A 391 -22.27 -2.40 11.17
N GLY A 392 -21.08 -2.75 10.66
CA GLY A 392 -20.25 -3.84 11.16
C GLY A 392 -20.39 -5.17 10.41
N GLU A 393 -21.16 -5.21 9.32
CA GLU A 393 -21.38 -6.44 8.55
C GLU A 393 -20.19 -6.74 7.61
N PHE A 394 -19.61 -7.94 7.70
CA PHE A 394 -18.55 -8.37 6.78
C PHE A 394 -19.07 -8.59 5.36
N GLY A 395 -18.16 -8.58 4.38
CA GLY A 395 -18.48 -8.73 2.95
C GLY A 395 -18.55 -7.42 2.19
N PHE A 396 -18.10 -6.31 2.79
CA PHE A 396 -18.22 -4.97 2.22
C PHE A 396 -17.15 -4.67 1.17
N VAL A 397 -17.32 -5.26 -0.02
CA VAL A 397 -16.38 -5.14 -1.16
C VAL A 397 -17.00 -4.47 -2.39
N SER A 398 -18.18 -3.87 -2.29
CA SER A 398 -18.85 -3.22 -3.42
C SER A 398 -18.10 -1.99 -3.97
N TRP A 399 -17.27 -1.36 -3.15
CA TRP A 399 -16.41 -0.22 -3.53
C TRP A 399 -15.07 -0.67 -4.14
N VAL A 400 -14.73 -1.97 -4.04
CA VAL A 400 -13.55 -2.53 -4.71
C VAL A 400 -13.86 -2.72 -6.20
N ASP A 401 -12.86 -2.62 -7.06
CA ASP A 401 -12.99 -2.94 -8.47
C ASP A 401 -13.33 -4.42 -8.64
N GLN A 402 -14.53 -4.69 -9.15
CA GLN A 402 -15.03 -6.05 -9.28
C GLN A 402 -14.23 -6.89 -10.29
N SER A 403 -13.45 -6.26 -11.19
CA SER A 403 -12.62 -6.98 -12.16
C SER A 403 -11.42 -7.70 -11.54
N VAL A 404 -11.07 -7.40 -10.28
CA VAL A 404 -9.90 -8.00 -9.61
C VAL A 404 -10.25 -8.88 -8.41
N LEU A 405 -11.50 -8.89 -7.96
CA LEU A 405 -11.95 -9.82 -6.93
C LEU A 405 -11.99 -11.24 -7.49
N ARG A 406 -11.57 -12.21 -6.67
CA ARG A 406 -11.69 -13.63 -7.01
C ARG A 406 -13.17 -13.99 -7.13
N SER A 407 -13.53 -14.61 -8.25
CA SER A 407 -14.89 -15.12 -8.53
C SER A 407 -15.19 -16.39 -7.74
#